data_AF-A0A7X5DZ29-F1
#
_entry.id   AF-A0A7X5DZ29-F1
#
_cell.length_a   1.000
_cell.length_b   1.000
_cell.length_c   1.000
_cell.angle_alpha   90.00
_cell.angle_beta   90.00
_cell.angle_gamma   90.00
#
_symmetry.space_group_name_H-M   'P 1'
#
loop_
_entity.id
_entity.type
_entity.pdbx_description
1 polymer ?
#
loop_
_entity_poly.entity_id
_entity_poly.type
_entity_poly.pdbx_seq_one_letter_code
_entity_poly.pdbx_strand_id
1 'polypeptide(L)' 'MAGEQQRHDISDSAWEKLKPYTIGEKGTRGGNARDTRQFINGVFWILRTGAPWRDLPETYGNWKNVHRRFCR' A
#
# COMPACT_ATOMS: atom_id res chain seq x y z
N MET A 1 17.68 -6.09 2.78
CA MET A 1 16.64 -6.61 3.69
C MET A 1 15.40 -6.91 2.87
N ALA A 2 15.27 -8.14 2.38
CA ALA A 2 14.07 -8.58 1.67
C ALA A 2 12.93 -8.60 2.69
N GLY A 3 12.01 -7.65 2.59
CA GLY A 3 10.91 -7.52 3.54
C GLY A 3 10.03 -8.77 3.50
N GLU A 4 9.74 -9.32 4.69
CA GLU A 4 8.74 -10.37 4.88
C GLU A 4 7.44 -9.95 4.18
N GLN A 5 7.11 -10.63 3.07
CA GLN A 5 5.84 -10.41 2.40
C GLN A 5 4.74 -11.00 3.28
N GLN A 6 3.85 -10.14 3.77
CA GLN A 6 2.70 -10.60 4.55
C GLN A 6 1.74 -11.37 3.63
N ARG A 7 0.99 -12.32 4.19
CA ARG A 7 0.02 -13.17 3.44
C ARG A 7 -0.93 -12.37 2.53
N HIS A 8 -1.19 -11.12 2.89
CA HIS A 8 -2.10 -10.23 2.18
C HIS A 8 -1.40 -9.22 1.25
N ASP A 9 -0.10 -9.33 1.05
CA ASP A 9 0.62 -8.49 0.10
C ASP A 9 0.34 -8.94 -1.35
N ILE A 10 0.56 -8.02 -2.28
CA ILE A 10 0.58 -8.36 -3.71
C ILE A 10 1.95 -8.93 -4.08
N SER A 11 1.94 -9.93 -4.96
CA SER A 11 3.16 -10.49 -5.52
C SER A 11 3.93 -9.43 -6.31
N ASP A 12 5.25 -9.57 -6.39
CA ASP A 12 6.09 -8.67 -7.17
C ASP A 12 5.65 -8.60 -8.64
N SER A 13 5.23 -9.73 -9.22
CA SER A 13 4.72 -9.76 -10.59
C SER A 13 3.41 -8.99 -10.78
N ALA A 14 2.54 -8.97 -9.76
CA ALA A 14 1.32 -8.16 -9.80
C ALA A 14 1.66 -6.66 -9.60
N TRP A 15 2.61 -6.38 -8.70
CA TRP A 15 3.12 -5.03 -8.49
C TRP A 15 3.71 -4.42 -9.76
N GLU A 16 4.55 -5.14 -10.50
CA GLU A 16 5.16 -4.63 -11.73
C GLU A 16 4.13 -4.24 -12.81
N LYS A 17 2.99 -4.93 -12.84
CA LYS A 17 1.87 -4.58 -13.74
C LYS A 17 1.09 -3.35 -13.27
N LEU A 18 0.94 -3.19 -11.95
CA LEU A 18 0.21 -2.07 -11.35
C LEU A 18 1.03 -0.77 -11.32
N LYS A 19 2.33 -0.89 -11.04
CA LYS A 19 3.28 0.21 -10.89
C LYS A 19 3.13 1.35 -11.92
N PRO A 20 3.05 1.10 -13.25
CA PRO A 20 2.92 2.18 -14.24
C PRO A 20 1.62 2.99 -14.13
N TYR A 21 0.59 2.45 -13.47
CA TYR A 21 -0.69 3.13 -13.27
C TYR A 21 -0.79 3.83 -11.92
N THR A 22 0.26 3.73 -11.08
CA THR A 22 0.23 4.30 -9.73
C THR A 22 0.75 5.73 -9.72
N ILE A 23 0.04 6.60 -9.00
CA ILE A 23 0.46 7.98 -8.75
C ILE A 23 1.43 7.95 -7.57
N GLY A 24 2.69 8.37 -7.80
CA GLY A 24 3.73 8.41 -6.76
C GLY A 24 5.05 7.71 -7.12
N GLU A 25 5.42 7.65 -8.40
CA GLU A 25 6.76 7.23 -8.80
C GLU A 25 7.83 8.24 -8.35
N LYS A 26 9.05 7.73 -8.18
CA LYS A 26 10.23 8.50 -7.76
C LYS A 26 10.40 9.71 -8.69
N GLY A 27 10.20 10.92 -8.16
CA GLY A 27 10.26 12.17 -8.93
C GLY A 27 8.94 12.93 -9.06
N THR A 28 7.81 12.35 -8.63
CA THR A 28 6.55 13.09 -8.45
C THR A 28 6.49 13.75 -7.07
N ARG A 29 5.88 14.94 -6.96
CA ARG A 29 5.76 15.70 -5.72
C ARG A 29 5.02 14.85 -4.66
N GLY A 30 5.76 14.37 -3.66
CA GLY A 30 5.24 13.51 -2.57
C GLY A 30 5.27 12.00 -2.85
N GLY A 31 5.90 11.54 -3.94
CA GLY A 31 5.91 10.13 -4.37
C GLY A 31 7.20 9.39 -4.03
N ASN A 32 7.15 8.51 -3.04
CA ASN A 32 8.11 7.42 -2.88
C ASN A 32 7.44 6.13 -3.39
N ALA A 33 8.05 5.45 -4.35
CA ALA A 33 7.51 4.20 -4.91
C ALA A 33 7.30 3.12 -3.82
N ARG A 34 8.13 3.12 -2.76
CA ARG A 34 7.99 2.24 -1.60
C ARG A 34 6.74 2.55 -0.79
N ASP A 35 6.44 3.83 -0.55
CA ASP A 35 5.21 4.28 0.12
C ASP A 35 3.95 3.94 -0.69
N THR A 36 4.03 3.96 -2.03
CA THR A 36 2.90 3.61 -2.91
C THR A 36 2.59 2.12 -2.89
N ARG A 37 3.60 1.24 -2.94
CA ARG A 37 3.39 -0.20 -2.79
C ARG A 37 2.84 -0.55 -1.41
N GLN A 38 3.40 0.05 -0.36
CA GLN A 38 2.97 -0.17 1.01
C GLN A 38 1.52 0.28 1.23
N PHE A 39 1.13 1.43 0.67
CA PHE A 39 -0.25 1.90 0.65
C PHE A 39 -1.19 0.90 -0.03
N ILE A 40 -0.84 0.42 -1.22
CA ILE A 40 -1.67 -0.53 -1.97
C ILE A 40 -1.82 -1.86 -1.21
N ASN A 41 -0.74 -2.37 -0.62
CA ASN A 41 -0.82 -3.57 0.22
C ASN A 41 -1.74 -3.35 1.43
N GLY A 42 -1.68 -2.18 2.09
CA GLY A 42 -2.58 -1.85 3.18
C GLY A 42 -4.05 -1.80 2.76
N VAL A 43 -4.35 -1.23 1.59
CA VAL A 43 -5.71 -1.24 1.01
C VAL A 43 -6.17 -2.68 0.73
N PHE A 44 -5.33 -3.51 0.11
CA PHE A 44 -5.67 -4.91 -0.15
C PHE A 44 -5.87 -5.71 1.14
N TRP A 45 -5.11 -5.42 2.19
CA TRP A 45 -5.32 -6.05 3.49
C TRP A 45 -6.72 -5.76 4.03
N ILE A 46 -7.17 -4.49 3.99
CA ILE A 46 -8.51 -4.09 4.42
C ILE A 46 -9.58 -4.76 3.55
N LEU A 47 -9.43 -4.74 2.21
CA LEU A 47 -10.40 -5.35 1.30
C LEU A 47 -10.50 -6.87 1.46
N ARG A 48 -9.41 -7.55 1.81
CA ARG A 48 -9.37 -9.00 2.01
C ARG A 48 -9.90 -9.44 3.37
N THR A 49 -9.67 -8.63 4.41
CA THR A 49 -10.04 -8.97 5.80
C THR A 49 -11.41 -8.41 6.19
N GLY A 50 -11.87 -7.34 5.54
CA GLY A 50 -13.05 -6.58 5.96
C GLY A 50 -12.87 -5.85 7.29
N ALA A 51 -11.65 -5.80 7.84
CA ALA A 51 -11.36 -5.16 9.10
C ALA A 51 -11.56 -3.63 9.00
N PRO A 52 -11.93 -2.97 10.10
CA PRO A 52 -12.01 -1.52 10.12
C PRO A 52 -10.62 -0.91 9.89
N TRP A 53 -10.56 0.25 9.24
CA TRP A 53 -9.30 0.95 8.95
C TRP A 53 -8.41 1.18 10.18
N ARG A 54 -9.00 1.32 11.37
CA ARG A 54 -8.26 1.52 12.62
C ARG A 54 -7.41 0.32 13.02
N ASP A 55 -7.73 -0.86 12.52
CA ASP A 55 -7.03 -2.11 12.81
C ASP A 55 -5.97 -2.43 11.74
N LEU A 56 -5.74 -1.51 10.80
CA LEU A 56 -4.70 -1.67 9.79
C LEU A 56 -3.32 -1.84 10.49
N PRO A 57 -2.58 -2.91 10.18
CA PRO A 57 -1.24 -3.10 10.72
C PRO A 57 -0.31 -1.93 10.42
N GLU A 58 0.46 -1.50 11.43
CA GLU A 58 1.42 -0.39 11.29
C GLU A 58 2.51 -0.67 10.24
N THR A 59 2.71 -1.95 9.87
CA THR A 59 3.59 -2.37 8.77
C THR A 59 3.17 -1.81 7.42
N TYR A 60 1.91 -1.38 7.26
CA TYR A 60 1.38 -0.71 6.08
C TYR A 60 1.36 0.82 6.19
N GLY A 61 1.87 1.35 7.30
CA GLY A 61 1.89 2.78 7.61
C GLY A 61 0.72 3.24 8.47
N ASN A 62 0.69 4.53 8.79
CA ASN A 62 -0.33 5.09 9.67
C ASN A 62 -1.72 5.03 9.01
N TRP A 63 -2.64 4.32 9.65
CA TRP A 63 -4.00 4.11 9.14
C TRP A 63 -4.73 5.41 8.77
N LYS A 64 -4.51 6.52 9.49
CA LYS A 64 -5.14 7.82 9.18
C LYS A 64 -4.69 8.35 7.84
N ASN A 65 -3.39 8.19 7.52
CA ASN A 65 -2.81 8.65 6.27
C ASN A 65 -3.23 7.75 5.11
N VAL A 66 -3.24 6.43 5.33
CA VAL A 66 -3.71 5.45 4.34
C VAL A 66 -5.19 5.69 4.01
N HIS A 67 -6.05 5.76 5.03
CA HIS A 67 -7.48 6.03 4.82
C HIS A 67 -7.72 7.38 4.13
N ARG A 68 -7.02 8.45 4.56
CA ARG A 68 -7.10 9.75 3.90
C ARG A 68 -6.66 9.69 2.43
N ARG A 69 -5.62 8.93 2.10
CA ARG A 69 -5.15 8.75 0.71
C ARG A 69 -6.13 7.94 -0.12
N PHE A 70 -6.82 6.98 0.49
CA PHE A 70 -7.84 6.17 -0.18
C PHE A 70 -9.12 6.95 -0.49
N CYS A 71 -9.55 7.84 0.41
CA CYS A 71 -10.76 8.66 0.23
C CYS A 71 -10.55 9.96 -0.57
N ARG A 72 -9.37 10.17 -1.15
CA ARG A 72 -9.07 11.33 -2.02
C ARG A 72 -9.38 11.00 -3.45
#